data_AF-A0A6J1W4G4-F1
#
_entry.id   AF-A0A6J1W4G4-F1
#
_cell.length_a   1.000
_cell.length_b   1.000
_cell.length_c   1.000
_cell.angle_alpha   90.00
_cell.angle_beta   90.00
_cell.angle_gamma   90.00
#
_symmetry.space_group_name_H-M   'P 1'
#
loop_
_entity.id
_entity.type
_entity.pdbx_description
1 polymer ?
#
loop_
_entity_poly.entity_id
_entity_poly.type
_entity_poly.pdbx_seq_one_letter_code
_entity_poly.pdbx_strand_id
1 'polypeptide(L)'
;PTKVLGIYTFTKRVALEEFENKPRKQQGYSTVSHFNIVHYDCHLAAVRLARGREEWESAALQNANTKCNGLLPVWGPHVPESAFATCLARHNTYLQECTGQREPTYQLNVHDTKLLFLRFATEQSFSVDTGGGGRESNVHLIPYIIHTVLYVLNT
;
A
#
# COMPACT_ATOMS: atom_id res chain seq x y z
N PRO A 1 -11.93 -3.23 16.54
CA PRO A 1 -10.55 -2.95 17.02
C PRO A 1 -10.42 -1.51 17.53
N THR A 2 -9.77 -1.30 18.67
CA THR A 2 -9.50 0.04 19.25
C THR A 2 -8.15 0.62 18.84
N LYS A 3 -7.31 -0.18 18.16
CA LYS A 3 -6.01 0.21 17.64
C LYS A 3 -6.03 0.29 16.12
N VAL A 4 -5.14 1.10 15.56
CA VAL A 4 -4.93 1.17 14.11
C VAL A 4 -4.49 -0.20 13.60
N LEU A 5 -5.18 -0.70 12.58
CA LEU A 5 -4.76 -1.88 11.82
C LEU A 5 -3.97 -1.42 10.59
N GLY A 6 -3.13 -2.31 10.05
CA GLY A 6 -2.39 -2.10 8.82
C GLY A 6 -2.55 -3.28 7.89
N ILE A 7 -2.78 -3.02 6.61
CA ILE A 7 -2.76 -4.02 5.55
C ILE A 7 -1.36 -4.01 4.94
N TYR A 8 -0.70 -5.17 4.86
CA TYR A 8 0.58 -5.27 4.17
C TYR A 8 0.40 -4.98 2.68
N THR A 9 1.14 -4.03 2.15
CA THR A 9 1.11 -3.67 0.72
C THR A 9 2.46 -3.88 0.08
N PHE A 10 2.44 -4.16 -1.22
CA PHE A 10 3.61 -4.05 -2.08
C PHE A 10 3.32 -3.01 -3.15
N THR A 11 4.14 -1.96 -3.17
CA THR A 11 4.00 -0.86 -4.12
C THR A 11 5.26 -0.73 -4.95
N LYS A 12 5.10 -0.48 -6.24
CA LYS A 12 6.22 -0.23 -7.15
C LYS A 12 5.98 0.98 -8.03
N ARG A 13 7.06 1.62 -8.45
CA ARG A 13 7.02 2.71 -9.43
C ARG A 13 6.60 2.19 -10.80
N VAL A 14 5.68 2.90 -11.45
CA VAL A 14 5.20 2.59 -12.81
C VAL A 14 4.91 3.86 -13.60
N ALA A 15 4.81 3.74 -14.93
CA ALA A 15 4.20 4.78 -15.74
C ALA A 15 2.69 4.85 -15.47
N LEU A 16 2.13 6.05 -15.37
CA LEU A 16 0.68 6.24 -15.12
C LEU A 16 -0.17 5.80 -16.31
N GLU A 17 0.33 6.08 -17.51
CA GLU A 17 -0.30 5.76 -18.78
C GLU A 17 0.74 5.09 -19.68
N GLU A 18 0.51 3.83 -20.04
CA GLU A 18 1.42 3.08 -20.91
C GLU A 18 1.48 3.72 -22.32
N PHE A 19 0.38 4.29 -22.79
CA PHE A 19 0.26 4.86 -24.13
C PHE A 19 0.39 6.38 -24.18
N GLU A 20 0.96 7.01 -23.13
CA GLU A 20 1.23 8.45 -23.16
C GLU A 20 2.21 8.81 -24.28
N ASN A 21 1.77 9.64 -25.22
CA ASN A 21 2.57 10.11 -26.34
C ASN A 21 3.49 11.29 -25.93
N LYS A 22 4.29 11.09 -24.87
CA LYS A 22 5.34 12.00 -24.43
C LYS A 22 6.66 11.24 -24.34
N PRO A 23 7.80 11.88 -24.66
CA PRO A 23 9.12 11.23 -24.60
C PRO A 23 9.49 10.78 -23.18
N ARG A 24 8.97 11.45 -22.14
CA ARG A 24 9.11 11.05 -20.74
C ARG A 24 7.72 10.86 -20.15
N LYS A 25 7.34 9.59 -19.94
CA LYS A 25 6.04 9.23 -19.35
C LYS A 25 5.95 9.70 -17.90
N GLN A 26 4.78 10.21 -17.52
CA GLN A 26 4.47 10.54 -16.15
C GLN A 26 4.56 9.28 -15.28
N GLN A 27 5.23 9.41 -14.15
CA GLN A 27 5.49 8.31 -13.22
C GLN A 27 4.54 8.41 -12.05
N GLY A 28 4.04 7.27 -11.58
CA GLY A 28 3.33 7.12 -10.32
C GLY A 28 3.70 5.80 -9.67
N TYR A 29 2.71 5.10 -9.13
CA TYR A 29 2.90 3.82 -8.48
C TYR A 29 1.70 2.90 -8.67
N SER A 30 1.95 1.60 -8.51
CA SER A 30 0.92 0.56 -8.48
C SER A 30 1.10 -0.30 -7.24
N THR A 31 0.01 -0.49 -6.51
CA THR A 31 -0.03 -1.22 -5.23
C THR A 31 -0.83 -2.51 -5.38
N VAL A 32 -0.31 -3.59 -4.81
CA VAL A 32 -0.99 -4.88 -4.66
C VAL A 32 -0.86 -5.39 -3.21
N SER A 33 -1.65 -6.40 -2.84
CA SER A 33 -1.62 -6.96 -1.49
C SER A 33 -2.03 -8.43 -1.43
N HIS A 34 -1.46 -9.16 -0.47
CA HIS A 34 -1.99 -10.46 0.00
C HIS A 34 -3.20 -10.29 0.93
N PHE A 35 -3.48 -9.07 1.35
CA PHE A 35 -4.55 -8.69 2.27
C PHE A 35 -4.40 -9.28 3.69
N ASN A 36 -3.16 -9.55 4.13
CA ASN A 36 -2.90 -9.82 5.54
C ASN A 36 -2.92 -8.53 6.35
N ILE A 37 -3.58 -8.60 7.50
CA ILE A 37 -3.80 -7.48 8.41
C ILE A 37 -3.05 -7.73 9.70
N VAL A 38 -2.42 -6.67 10.23
CA VAL A 38 -1.71 -6.68 11.51
C VAL A 38 -2.09 -5.44 12.31
N HIS A 39 -1.99 -5.50 13.64
CA HIS A 39 -1.99 -4.27 14.43
C HIS A 39 -0.74 -3.47 14.10
N TYR A 40 -0.90 -2.18 13.82
CA TYR A 40 0.23 -1.32 13.41
C TYR A 40 1.34 -1.34 14.49
N ASP A 41 0.96 -1.25 15.77
CA ASP A 41 1.90 -1.31 16.90
C ASP A 41 2.64 -2.65 16.99
N CYS A 42 1.98 -3.76 16.67
CA CYS A 42 2.62 -5.08 16.70
C CYS A 42 3.71 -5.17 15.63
N HIS A 43 3.46 -4.62 14.44
CA HIS A 43 4.48 -4.54 13.40
C HIS A 43 5.67 -3.66 13.84
N LEU A 44 5.42 -2.46 14.36
CA LEU A 44 6.49 -1.58 14.83
C LEU A 44 7.32 -2.20 15.98
N ALA A 45 6.66 -2.88 16.91
CA ALA A 45 7.34 -3.59 17.99
C ALA A 45 8.25 -4.70 17.42
N ALA A 46 7.76 -5.47 16.44
CA ALA A 46 8.55 -6.51 15.77
C ALA A 46 9.76 -5.93 15.03
N VAL A 47 9.59 -4.82 14.30
CA VAL A 47 10.67 -4.12 13.59
C VAL A 47 11.75 -3.65 14.56
N ARG A 48 11.37 -3.02 15.68
CA ARG A 48 12.31 -2.58 16.72
C ARG A 48 13.10 -3.72 17.34
N LEU A 49 12.46 -4.88 17.54
CA LEU A 49 13.11 -6.07 18.09
C LEU A 49 14.06 -6.75 17.10
N ALA A 50 13.87 -6.56 15.79
CA ALA A 50 14.63 -7.22 14.75
C ALA A 50 16.05 -6.66 14.53
N ARG A 51 16.44 -5.55 15.21
CA ARG A 51 17.82 -5.01 15.37
C ARG A 51 18.70 -5.07 14.10
N GLY A 52 18.21 -4.55 12.98
CA GLY A 52 19.01 -4.41 11.74
C GLY A 52 18.77 -5.47 10.67
N ARG A 53 17.82 -6.41 10.87
CA ARG A 53 17.22 -7.12 9.73
C ARG A 53 16.42 -6.16 8.87
N GLU A 54 16.42 -6.40 7.55
CA GLU A 54 15.53 -5.74 6.60
C GLU A 54 14.08 -5.94 7.06
N GLU A 55 13.41 -4.83 7.44
CA GLU A 55 12.04 -4.80 7.98
C GLU A 55 11.08 -5.63 7.14
N TRP A 56 11.18 -5.46 5.83
CA TRP A 56 10.28 -6.05 4.85
C TRP A 56 10.54 -7.52 4.54
N GLU A 57 11.79 -7.97 4.62
CA GLU A 57 12.12 -9.40 4.55
C GLU A 57 11.53 -10.15 5.75
N SER A 58 11.63 -9.54 6.94
CA SER A 58 11.06 -10.12 8.16
C SER A 58 9.53 -10.08 8.15
N ALA A 59 8.94 -8.99 7.63
CA ALA A 59 7.49 -8.82 7.52
C ALA A 59 6.86 -9.83 6.53
N ALA A 60 7.56 -10.21 5.47
CA ALA A 60 7.08 -11.19 4.49
C ALA A 60 6.66 -12.52 5.15
N LEU A 61 7.36 -12.96 6.21
CA LEU A 61 7.02 -14.17 6.98
C LEU A 61 5.64 -14.08 7.64
N GLN A 62 5.25 -12.89 8.09
CA GLN A 62 3.92 -12.62 8.67
C GLN A 62 2.87 -12.33 7.58
N ASN A 63 3.33 -12.03 6.37
CA ASN A 63 2.51 -11.77 5.18
C ASN A 63 2.39 -13.01 4.28
N ALA A 64 2.32 -14.21 4.87
CA ALA A 64 2.19 -15.49 4.14
C ALA A 64 3.30 -15.71 3.08
N ASN A 65 4.54 -15.34 3.40
CA ASN A 65 5.69 -15.36 2.49
C ASN A 65 5.50 -14.49 1.23
N THR A 66 4.57 -13.53 1.25
CA THR A 66 4.37 -12.56 0.17
C THR A 66 5.20 -11.31 0.46
N LYS A 67 5.96 -10.83 -0.54
CA LYS A 67 6.72 -9.58 -0.40
C LYS A 67 5.79 -8.41 -0.11
N CYS A 68 6.24 -7.52 0.76
CA CYS A 68 5.59 -6.27 1.12
C CYS A 68 6.67 -5.21 1.34
N ASN A 69 6.34 -3.95 1.10
CA ASN A 69 7.23 -2.80 1.32
C ASN A 69 6.47 -1.58 1.85
N GLY A 70 5.28 -1.82 2.42
CA GLY A 70 4.44 -0.79 2.99
C GLY A 70 3.36 -1.40 3.88
N LEU A 71 2.77 -0.53 4.69
CA LEU A 71 1.68 -0.85 5.60
C LEU A 71 0.59 0.22 5.48
N LEU A 72 -0.50 -0.09 4.79
CA LEU A 72 -1.63 0.81 4.57
C LEU A 72 -2.50 0.82 5.84
N PRO A 73 -2.65 1.95 6.56
CA PRO A 73 -3.47 2.00 7.76
C PRO A 73 -4.97 1.85 7.45
N VAL A 74 -5.70 1.21 8.36
CA VAL A 74 -7.14 1.09 8.33
C VAL A 74 -7.74 1.85 9.51
N TRP A 75 -8.67 2.76 9.22
CA TRP A 75 -9.35 3.56 10.23
C TRP A 75 -10.54 2.80 10.83
N GLY A 76 -10.40 2.36 12.07
CA GLY A 76 -11.50 1.79 12.84
C GLY A 76 -12.37 2.87 13.53
N PRO A 77 -13.66 2.60 13.82
CA PRO A 77 -14.58 3.58 14.39
C PRO A 77 -14.19 4.09 15.79
N HIS A 78 -13.36 3.34 16.51
CA HIS A 78 -12.88 3.69 17.85
C HIS A 78 -11.41 4.16 17.85
N VAL A 79 -10.82 4.34 16.67
CA VAL A 79 -9.44 4.83 16.52
C VAL A 79 -9.48 6.35 16.40
N PRO A 80 -8.75 7.10 17.25
CA PRO A 80 -8.65 8.56 17.09
C PRO A 80 -8.05 8.93 15.73
N GLU A 81 -8.57 9.98 15.10
CA GLU A 81 -8.10 10.47 13.82
C GLU A 81 -6.59 10.74 13.82
N SER A 82 -6.06 11.36 14.88
CA SER A 82 -4.62 11.64 15.02
C SER A 82 -3.75 10.39 14.98
N ALA A 83 -4.23 9.26 15.51
CA ALA A 83 -3.53 7.99 15.45
C ALA A 83 -3.53 7.41 14.02
N PHE A 84 -4.67 7.50 13.32
CA PHE A 84 -4.76 7.13 11.91
C PHE A 84 -3.85 8.01 11.03
N ALA A 85 -3.93 9.34 11.18
CA ALA A 85 -3.12 10.31 10.44
C ALA A 85 -1.61 10.07 10.62
N THR A 86 -1.18 9.75 11.84
CA THR A 86 0.23 9.40 12.12
C THR A 86 0.67 8.15 11.35
N CYS A 87 -0.19 7.13 11.29
CA CYS A 87 0.10 5.91 10.54
C CYS A 87 0.06 6.13 9.02
N LEU A 88 -0.81 7.02 8.55
CA LEU A 88 -0.89 7.40 7.14
C LEU A 88 0.34 8.20 6.70
N ALA A 89 0.83 9.11 7.54
CA ALA A 89 2.08 9.83 7.28
C ALA A 89 3.26 8.85 7.12
N ARG A 90 3.33 7.79 7.94
CA ARG A 90 4.34 6.74 7.78
C ARG A 90 4.15 5.90 6.52
N HIS A 91 2.90 5.58 6.16
CA HIS A 91 2.60 4.93 4.88
C HIS A 91 3.12 5.75 3.69
N ASN A 92 2.97 7.07 3.72
CA ASN A 92 3.50 7.96 2.69
C ASN A 92 5.03 7.93 2.62
N THR A 93 5.72 7.79 3.76
CA THR A 93 7.18 7.58 3.78
C THR A 93 7.56 6.29 3.07
N TYR A 94 6.86 5.18 3.35
CA TYR A 94 7.10 3.91 2.67
C TYR A 94 6.89 4.00 1.15
N LEU A 95 5.83 4.69 0.71
CA LEU A 95 5.59 4.96 -0.72
C LEU A 95 6.76 5.75 -1.34
N GLN A 96 7.21 6.80 -0.66
CA GLN A 96 8.32 7.62 -1.13
C GLN A 96 9.61 6.80 -1.25
N GLU A 97 9.91 5.95 -0.27
CA GLU A 97 11.10 5.09 -0.26
C GLU A 97 11.08 4.07 -1.40
N CYS A 98 9.94 3.40 -1.63
CA CYS A 98 9.86 2.32 -2.62
C CYS A 98 9.63 2.81 -4.06
N THR A 99 9.12 4.04 -4.26
CA THR A 99 8.81 4.55 -5.61
C THR A 99 9.52 5.84 -5.98
N GLY A 100 10.15 6.53 -5.02
CA GLY A 100 10.76 7.85 -5.22
C GLY A 100 9.74 8.97 -5.44
N GLN A 101 8.45 8.73 -5.22
CA GLN A 101 7.41 9.75 -5.35
C GLN A 101 7.35 10.55 -4.06
N ARG A 102 7.79 11.82 -4.11
CA ARG A 102 7.98 12.66 -2.92
C ARG A 102 6.68 12.93 -2.15
N GLU A 103 5.56 13.00 -2.86
CA GLU A 103 4.28 13.36 -2.28
C GLU A 103 3.18 12.48 -2.90
N PRO A 104 2.63 11.52 -2.15
CA PRO A 104 1.50 10.70 -2.61
C PRO A 104 0.22 11.55 -2.62
N THR A 105 -0.06 12.21 -3.73
CA THR A 105 -1.27 13.04 -3.86
C THR A 105 -2.52 12.20 -4.05
N TYR A 106 -3.71 12.79 -3.84
CA TYR A 106 -4.96 12.10 -4.15
C TYR A 106 -5.02 11.66 -5.63
N GLN A 107 -4.47 12.44 -6.57
CA GLN A 107 -4.45 12.06 -7.99
C GLN A 107 -3.62 10.79 -8.22
N LEU A 108 -2.47 10.66 -7.55
CA LEU A 108 -1.65 9.44 -7.66
C LEU A 108 -2.36 8.22 -7.08
N ASN A 109 -3.07 8.37 -5.96
CA ASN A 109 -3.88 7.29 -5.38
C ASN A 109 -5.08 6.90 -6.27
N VAL A 110 -5.71 7.87 -6.95
CA VAL A 110 -6.74 7.60 -7.97
C VAL A 110 -6.14 6.82 -9.14
N HIS A 111 -4.96 7.21 -9.62
CA HIS A 111 -4.26 6.47 -10.66
C HIS A 111 -3.85 5.06 -10.23
N ASP A 112 -3.40 4.87 -8.99
CA ASP A 112 -3.09 3.56 -8.44
C ASP A 112 -4.33 2.65 -8.46
N THR A 113 -5.47 3.18 -8.00
CA THR A 113 -6.77 2.48 -8.05
C THR A 113 -7.17 2.13 -9.49
N LYS A 114 -6.99 3.06 -10.44
CA LYS A 114 -7.24 2.84 -11.88
C LYS A 114 -6.37 1.68 -12.40
N LEU A 115 -5.08 1.67 -12.07
CA LEU A 115 -4.15 0.61 -12.51
C LEU A 115 -4.52 -0.75 -11.92
N LEU A 116 -4.99 -0.78 -10.66
CA LEU A 116 -5.49 -2.00 -10.04
C LEU A 116 -6.73 -2.55 -10.76
N PHE A 117 -7.70 -1.69 -11.09
CA PHE A 117 -8.87 -2.07 -11.90
C PHE A 117 -8.49 -2.52 -13.31
N LEU A 118 -7.54 -1.86 -13.96
CA LEU A 118 -7.04 -2.27 -15.27
C LEU A 118 -6.45 -3.68 -15.21
N ARG A 119 -5.72 -4.00 -14.14
CA ARG A 119 -5.18 -5.34 -13.90
C ARG A 119 -6.28 -6.40 -13.78
N PHE A 120 -7.39 -6.10 -13.11
CA PHE A 120 -8.57 -6.97 -13.05
C PHE A 120 -9.19 -7.20 -14.43
N ALA A 121 -9.39 -6.11 -15.18
CA ALA A 121 -10.04 -6.12 -16.48
C ALA A 121 -9.22 -6.86 -17.56
N THR A 122 -7.90 -6.82 -17.44
CA THR A 122 -6.95 -7.45 -18.38
C THR A 122 -6.43 -8.80 -17.90
N GLU A 123 -7.00 -9.32 -16.80
CA GLU A 123 -6.62 -10.61 -16.18
C GLU A 123 -5.11 -10.75 -15.88
N GLN A 124 -4.45 -9.62 -15.61
CA GLN A 124 -3.04 -9.59 -15.28
C GLN A 124 -2.79 -10.10 -13.85
N SER A 125 -1.56 -10.57 -13.59
CA SER A 125 -1.29 -11.45 -12.44
C SER A 125 -1.45 -10.94 -10.99
N PHE A 126 -1.25 -9.71 -10.53
CA PHE A 126 -1.17 -9.34 -9.08
C PHE A 126 0.00 -9.93 -8.27
N SER A 127 0.37 -11.20 -8.46
CA SER A 127 1.41 -11.87 -7.64
C SER A 127 2.76 -12.02 -8.33
N VAL A 128 2.91 -11.64 -9.60
CA VAL A 128 4.16 -11.77 -10.39
C VAL A 128 5.38 -11.19 -9.65
N ASP A 129 5.22 -10.03 -9.02
CA ASP A 129 6.34 -9.35 -8.35
C ASP A 129 6.50 -9.75 -6.87
N THR A 130 5.43 -10.27 -6.26
CA THR A 130 5.32 -10.42 -4.81
C THR A 130 5.39 -11.86 -4.33
N GLY A 131 5.16 -12.84 -5.21
CA GLY A 131 5.09 -14.26 -4.86
C GLY A 131 3.77 -14.68 -4.19
N GLY A 132 2.81 -13.77 -4.04
CA GLY A 132 1.51 -14.04 -3.45
C GLY A 132 0.54 -12.86 -3.53
N GLY A 133 -0.73 -13.09 -3.18
CA GLY A 133 -1.81 -12.11 -3.31
C GLY A 133 -2.46 -12.17 -4.69
N GLY A 134 -3.62 -12.81 -4.76
CA GLY A 134 -4.37 -13.03 -6.00
C GLY A 134 -5.49 -12.02 -6.22
N ARG A 135 -6.40 -12.32 -7.15
CA ARG A 135 -7.56 -11.47 -7.48
C ARG A 135 -8.41 -11.16 -6.24
N GLU A 136 -8.69 -12.17 -5.41
CA GLU A 136 -9.53 -12.02 -4.22
C GLU A 136 -8.91 -11.09 -3.16
N SER A 137 -7.62 -11.25 -2.86
CA SER A 137 -6.96 -10.36 -1.89
C SER A 137 -6.93 -8.91 -2.38
N ASN A 138 -6.71 -8.71 -3.67
CA ASN A 138 -6.63 -7.38 -4.25
C ASN A 138 -8.00 -6.70 -4.42
N VAL A 139 -9.10 -7.44 -4.55
CA VAL A 139 -10.44 -6.82 -4.59
C VAL A 139 -10.82 -6.29 -3.21
N HIS A 140 -10.42 -7.00 -2.15
CA HIS A 140 -10.58 -6.54 -0.77
C HIS A 140 -9.76 -5.29 -0.45
N LEU A 141 -8.64 -5.05 -1.14
CA LEU A 141 -7.80 -3.87 -0.94
C LEU A 141 -8.47 -2.57 -1.41
N ILE A 142 -9.28 -2.62 -2.47
CA ILE A 142 -9.82 -1.44 -3.17
C ILE A 142 -10.54 -0.44 -2.23
N PRO A 143 -11.47 -0.86 -1.35
CA PRO A 143 -12.19 0.08 -0.48
C PRO A 143 -11.25 0.88 0.44
N TYR A 144 -10.11 0.30 0.83
CA TYR A 144 -9.15 0.95 1.73
C TYR A 144 -8.28 1.97 0.99
N ILE A 145 -7.94 1.73 -0.27
CA ILE A 145 -7.29 2.75 -1.11
C ILE A 145 -8.25 3.91 -1.35
N ILE A 146 -9.51 3.63 -1.68
CA ILE A 146 -10.54 4.66 -1.87
C ILE A 146 -10.75 5.46 -0.59
N HIS A 147 -10.81 4.81 0.57
CA HIS A 147 -10.90 5.49 1.86
C HIS A 147 -9.74 6.48 2.07
N THR A 148 -8.50 6.08 1.76
CA THR A 148 -7.33 6.96 1.84
C THR A 148 -7.46 8.16 0.90
N VAL A 149 -7.93 7.96 -0.33
CA VAL A 149 -8.21 9.07 -1.28
C VAL A 149 -9.21 10.06 -0.69
N LEU A 150 -10.32 9.56 -0.17
CA LEU A 150 -11.38 10.38 0.41
C LEU A 150 -10.91 11.13 1.66
N TYR A 151 -10.10 10.48 2.50
CA TYR A 151 -9.50 11.12 3.66
C TYR A 151 -8.62 12.31 3.24
N VAL A 152 -7.67 12.09 2.33
CA VAL A 152 -6.73 13.12 1.84
C VAL A 152 -7.44 14.26 1.10
N LEU A 153 -8.59 14.00 0.46
CA LEU A 153 -9.38 15.05 -0.18
C LEU A 153 -10.11 15.97 0.81
N ASN A 154 -10.45 15.44 2.00
CA ASN A 154 -11.28 16.13 2.99
C ASN A 154 -10.47 16.82 4.10
N THR A 155 -9.15 16.65 4.12
CA THR A 155 -8.22 17.21 5.12
C THR A 155 -7.14 18.04 4.47
#